data_AF-A0A2G5UPE5-F1
#
_entry.id   AF-A0A2G5UPE5-F1
#
_cell.length_a   1.000
_cell.length_b   1.000
_cell.length_c   1.000
_cell.angle_alpha   90.00
_cell.angle_beta   90.00
_cell.angle_gamma   90.00
#
_symmetry.space_group_name_H-M   'P 1'
#
loop_
_entity.id
_entity.type
_entity.pdbx_description
1 polymer ?
#
loop_
_entity_poly.entity_id
_entity_poly.type
_entity_poly.pdbx_seq_one_letter_code
_entity_poly.pdbx_strand_id
1 'polypeptide(L)'
;MVTVHIRLVGGKKEKKCDPVRVHAKSSLDELEKKIEELTGIPKKHQHVEHNGALVRESSMVSLVSFKTVKLNVKHAHVKLFAKYKSCVEKAKRRIDPHDNVIQAVKYYEQLQSGGIFKIYTEMKAFSDSYHANVAAWTDGNINLIRKATWEYFKERHDEKRGEEESDFECKFEKRDAVFGGRSANTIAKVRMHGESGVVTYNVKPHHNAPTLQTAGREPDIFELLQYPLLHKIGVCPKALIIPPTARAGTRTSTYIATVWDGDLQLLQDIRNRDLTAEIMVQLVMLRVLLFITDLHKQNCGRFGTTNNLAVIDFAPNKQYVVHDKIENAMWEICPHKRLKDQWQRLRDQHDRNSWLKIAKVYFEKWELAKNVEEARMDLEPIKEDLKGRDIRFLPREKMNSPTPQLEDYIAKLYRNIHNLKIVLESLPN
;
A
#
# COMPACT_ATOMS: atom_id res chain seq x y z
N MET A 1 55.42 -1.38 9.86
CA MET A 1 53.99 -1.29 10.23
C MET A 1 53.66 0.16 10.50
N VAL A 2 52.56 0.67 9.94
CA VAL A 2 52.09 2.05 10.13
C VAL A 2 50.83 2.01 10.99
N THR A 3 50.76 2.85 12.02
CA THR A 3 49.55 3.00 12.84
C THR A 3 48.67 4.09 12.26
N VAL A 4 47.47 3.74 11.85
CA VAL A 4 46.51 4.68 11.24
C VAL A 4 45.37 4.93 12.23
N HIS A 5 45.24 6.19 12.63
CA HIS A 5 44.11 6.66 13.42
C HIS A 5 43.01 7.16 12.49
N ILE A 6 41.86 6.50 12.52
CA ILE A 6 40.71 6.87 11.71
C ILE A 6 39.77 7.76 12.54
N ARG A 7 39.37 8.89 11.94
CA ARG A 7 38.31 9.76 12.43
C ARG A 7 37.17 9.74 11.44
N LEU A 8 36.02 9.25 11.89
CA LEU A 8 34.78 9.37 11.13
C LEU A 8 34.26 10.80 11.30
N VAL A 9 34.18 11.53 10.19
CA VAL A 9 33.75 12.95 10.13
C VAL A 9 32.50 13.10 9.26
N GLY A 10 31.86 14.27 9.32
CA GLY A 10 30.65 14.60 8.55
C GLY A 10 29.32 14.44 9.32
N GLY A 11 29.36 13.79 10.49
CA GLY A 11 28.27 13.80 11.47
C GLY A 11 28.30 15.04 12.37
N LYS A 12 27.35 15.15 13.31
CA LYS A 12 27.33 16.23 14.32
C LYS A 12 28.55 16.18 15.27
N LYS A 13 29.07 14.98 15.51
CA LYS A 13 30.25 14.74 16.34
C LYS A 13 31.23 13.90 15.54
N GLU A 14 32.52 14.21 15.65
CA GLU A 14 33.56 13.33 15.16
C GLU A 14 33.60 12.06 16.03
N LYS A 15 33.67 10.90 15.39
CA LYS A 15 33.86 9.62 16.08
C LYS A 15 35.28 9.14 15.82
N LYS A 16 36.05 8.96 16.89
CA LYS A 16 37.36 8.31 16.82
C LYS A 16 37.14 6.80 16.78
N CYS A 17 37.72 6.15 15.79
CA CYS A 17 37.77 4.70 15.69
C CYS A 17 39.06 4.17 16.33
N ASP A 18 39.07 2.87 16.64
CA ASP A 18 40.27 2.22 17.10
C ASP A 18 41.37 2.30 16.03
N PRO A 19 42.65 2.46 16.43
CA PRO A 19 43.75 2.54 15.48
C PRO A 19 43.93 1.21 14.76
N VAL A 20 44.15 1.25 13.44
CA VAL A 20 44.49 0.06 12.65
C VAL A 20 45.95 0.05 12.28
N ARG A 21 46.55 -1.14 12.33
CA ARG A 21 47.91 -1.36 11.83
C ARG A 21 47.83 -1.84 10.39
N VAL A 22 48.48 -1.11 9.49
CA VAL A 22 48.62 -1.49 8.08
C VAL A 22 50.09 -1.73 7.74
N HIS A 23 50.32 -2.65 6.82
CA HIS A 23 51.67 -2.92 6.36
C HIS A 23 52.13 -1.73 5.50
N ALA A 24 53.44 -1.50 5.48
CA ALA A 24 54.00 -0.40 4.71
C ALA A 24 53.76 -0.54 3.20
N LYS A 25 53.49 -1.76 2.74
CA LYS A 25 53.23 -2.08 1.33
C LYS A 25 51.74 -2.32 1.03
N SER A 26 50.85 -2.03 1.98
CA SER A 26 49.41 -2.23 1.78
C SER A 26 48.87 -1.30 0.70
N SER A 27 48.02 -1.83 -0.18
CA SER A 27 47.30 -1.06 -1.19
C SER A 27 46.22 -0.17 -0.57
N LEU A 28 45.70 0.80 -1.33
CA LEU A 28 44.53 1.58 -0.88
C LEU A 28 43.33 0.66 -0.64
N ASP A 29 43.13 -0.36 -1.47
CA ASP A 29 42.02 -1.31 -1.34
C ASP A 29 42.05 -2.08 -0.01
N GLU A 30 43.24 -2.46 0.47
CA GLU A 30 43.41 -3.09 1.79
C GLU A 30 43.08 -2.12 2.93
N LEU A 31 43.48 -0.85 2.81
CA LEU A 31 43.17 0.18 3.79
C LEU A 31 41.66 0.47 3.82
N GLU A 32 41.02 0.62 2.66
CA GLU A 32 39.58 0.84 2.52
C GLU A 32 38.79 -0.35 3.08
N LYS A 33 39.28 -1.59 2.93
CA LYS A 33 38.67 -2.77 3.56
C LYS A 33 38.68 -2.66 5.09
N LYS A 34 39.81 -2.27 5.68
CA LYS A 34 39.90 -2.08 7.14
C LYS A 34 39.04 -0.91 7.61
N ILE A 35 38.95 0.16 6.81
CA ILE A 35 38.04 1.28 7.10
C ILE A 35 36.59 0.81 7.07
N GLU A 36 36.20 -0.03 6.10
CA GLU A 36 34.86 -0.61 6.00
C GLU A 36 34.55 -1.47 7.24
N GLU A 37 35.46 -2.35 7.64
CA GLU A 37 35.32 -3.20 8.82
C GLU A 37 35.14 -2.36 10.11
N LEU A 38 35.85 -1.24 10.25
CA LEU A 38 35.78 -0.37 11.43
C LEU A 38 34.59 0.59 11.45
N THR A 39 34.21 1.12 10.28
CA THR A 39 33.23 2.22 10.19
C THR A 39 31.88 1.74 9.69
N GLY A 40 31.83 0.62 8.99
CA GLY A 40 30.68 0.11 8.24
C GLY A 40 30.45 0.79 6.89
N ILE A 41 31.29 1.76 6.48
CA ILE A 41 31.12 2.48 5.21
C ILE A 41 31.64 1.60 4.06
N PRO A 42 30.79 1.23 3.08
CA PRO A 42 31.25 0.44 1.94
C PRO A 42 32.33 1.17 1.15
N LYS A 43 33.36 0.45 0.65
CA LYS A 43 34.50 1.07 -0.07
C LYS A 43 34.08 2.10 -1.11
N LYS A 44 33.11 1.76 -1.97
CA LYS A 44 32.54 2.63 -3.01
C LYS A 44 31.94 3.96 -2.52
N HIS A 45 31.74 4.10 -1.21
CA HIS A 45 31.18 5.26 -0.55
C HIS A 45 32.15 5.94 0.43
N GLN A 46 33.36 5.42 0.56
CA GLN A 46 34.39 6.03 1.40
C GLN A 46 34.97 7.25 0.70
N HIS A 47 35.22 8.29 1.49
CA HIS A 47 36.00 9.44 1.09
C HIS A 47 37.05 9.67 2.16
N VAL A 48 38.27 9.29 1.85
CA VAL A 48 39.41 9.23 2.79
C VAL A 48 40.31 10.42 2.55
N GLU A 49 40.52 11.25 3.57
CA GLU A 49 41.33 12.45 3.52
C GLU A 49 42.49 12.39 4.52
N HIS A 50 43.67 12.81 4.07
CA HIS A 50 44.83 13.07 4.91
C HIS A 50 45.21 14.55 4.77
N ASN A 51 45.27 15.29 5.88
CA ASN A 51 45.57 16.73 5.90
C ASN A 51 44.72 17.56 4.91
N GLY A 52 43.46 17.18 4.72
CA GLY A 52 42.51 17.86 3.83
C GLY A 52 42.61 17.45 2.35
N ALA A 53 43.53 16.58 1.96
CA ALA A 53 43.65 16.05 0.60
C ALA A 53 43.13 14.62 0.50
N LEU A 54 42.45 14.30 -0.59
CA LEU A 54 41.94 12.96 -0.88
C LEU A 54 43.10 11.96 -1.04
N VAL A 55 43.05 10.86 -0.32
CA VAL A 55 44.00 9.75 -0.47
C VAL A 55 43.70 9.02 -1.77
N ARG A 56 44.73 8.84 -2.59
CA ARG A 56 44.71 8.09 -3.86
C ARG A 56 45.79 7.01 -3.80
N GLU A 57 45.73 6.02 -4.69
CA GLU A 57 46.72 4.94 -4.77
C GLU A 57 48.15 5.50 -4.87
N SER A 58 48.37 6.49 -5.73
CA SER A 58 49.65 7.19 -5.89
C SER A 58 50.13 7.89 -4.61
N SER A 59 49.20 8.27 -3.73
CA SER A 59 49.48 8.97 -2.47
C SER A 59 49.72 8.00 -1.31
N MET A 60 49.40 6.70 -1.45
CA MET A 60 49.63 5.69 -0.41
C MET A 60 51.10 5.61 -0.03
N VAL A 61 52.00 5.66 -1.02
CA VAL A 61 53.47 5.65 -0.84
C VAL A 61 53.94 6.77 0.12
N SER A 62 53.27 7.93 0.09
CA SER A 62 53.58 9.07 0.99
C SER A 62 52.99 8.95 2.40
N LEU A 63 51.96 8.12 2.61
CA LEU A 63 51.42 7.84 3.94
C LEU A 63 52.34 6.90 4.73
N VAL A 64 53.09 6.06 4.01
CA VAL A 64 53.96 5.04 4.59
C VAL A 64 55.23 5.60 5.23
N SER A 65 55.67 6.79 4.82
CA SER A 65 56.84 7.44 5.40
C SER A 65 56.61 7.88 6.86
N PHE A 66 55.37 7.84 7.34
CA PHE A 66 55.02 8.17 8.72
C PHE A 66 54.82 6.92 9.57
N LYS A 67 55.36 6.91 10.80
CA LYS A 67 55.07 5.86 11.79
C LYS A 67 53.59 5.87 12.24
N THR A 68 52.99 7.06 12.26
CA THR A 68 51.61 7.29 12.68
C THR A 68 50.92 8.26 11.71
N VAL A 69 49.76 7.87 11.20
CA VAL A 69 48.95 8.64 10.24
C VAL A 69 47.57 8.91 10.83
N LYS A 70 47.00 10.09 10.57
CA LYS A 70 45.61 10.42 10.95
C LYS A 70 44.79 10.59 9.68
N LEU A 71 43.74 9.79 9.51
CA LEU A 71 42.85 9.88 8.36
C LEU A 71 41.47 10.34 8.80
N ASN A 72 40.92 11.28 8.03
CA ASN A 72 39.52 11.66 8.12
C ASN A 72 38.75 10.84 7.09
N VAL A 73 37.75 10.09 7.53
CA VAL A 73 36.89 9.28 6.68
C VAL A 73 35.49 9.87 6.75
N LYS A 74 34.87 10.12 5.60
CA LYS A 74 33.46 10.50 5.51
C LYS A 74 32.75 9.69 4.46
N HIS A 75 31.44 9.50 4.63
CA HIS A 75 30.63 8.88 3.61
C HIS A 75 30.36 9.87 2.46
N ALA A 76 30.47 9.42 1.21
CA ALA A 76 30.24 10.23 0.00
C ALA A 76 28.87 10.95 -0.02
N HIS A 77 27.85 10.39 0.64
CA HIS A 77 26.49 10.93 0.68
C HIS A 77 26.23 11.88 1.86
N VAL A 78 27.23 12.25 2.67
CA VAL A 78 27.05 13.21 3.77
C VAL A 78 26.46 14.54 3.27
N LYS A 79 26.93 15.06 2.14
CA LYS A 79 26.37 16.28 1.53
C LYS A 79 24.92 16.10 1.06
N LEU A 80 24.54 14.89 0.69
CA LEU A 80 23.18 14.55 0.27
C LEU A 80 22.20 14.62 1.45
N PHE A 81 22.65 14.25 2.65
CA PHE A 81 21.83 14.39 3.87
C PHE A 81 21.44 15.85 4.14
N ALA A 82 22.33 16.81 3.91
CA ALA A 82 22.00 18.23 4.06
C ALA A 82 20.88 18.67 3.11
N LYS A 83 20.91 18.20 1.86
CA LYS A 83 19.85 18.44 0.86
C LYS A 83 18.53 17.80 1.29
N TYR A 84 18.57 16.52 1.68
CA TYR A 84 17.42 15.80 2.23
C TYR A 84 16.77 16.52 3.41
N LYS A 85 17.58 16.88 4.41
CA LYS A 85 17.11 17.61 5.60
C LYS A 85 16.44 18.93 5.22
N SER A 86 17.03 19.69 4.31
CA SER A 86 16.45 20.94 3.82
C SER A 86 15.08 20.73 3.15
N CYS A 87 14.96 19.72 2.29
CA CYS A 87 13.69 19.37 1.65
C CYS A 87 12.62 18.96 2.68
N VAL A 88 12.97 18.14 3.67
CA VAL A 88 12.07 17.75 4.77
C VAL A 88 11.61 18.97 5.57
N GLU A 89 12.52 19.87 5.94
CA GLU A 89 12.19 21.08 6.70
C GLU A 89 11.30 22.04 5.91
N LYS A 90 11.55 22.22 4.60
CA LYS A 90 10.70 23.01 3.70
C LYS A 90 9.31 22.40 3.53
N ALA A 91 9.24 21.09 3.30
CA ALA A 91 7.97 20.35 3.20
C ALA A 91 7.13 20.50 4.47
N LYS A 92 7.75 20.36 5.65
CA LYS A 92 7.08 20.59 6.95
C LYS A 92 6.55 22.02 7.10
N ARG A 93 7.28 23.01 6.58
CA ARG A 93 6.88 24.43 6.56
C ARG A 93 5.89 24.77 5.43
N ARG A 94 5.52 23.78 4.60
CA ARG A 94 4.59 23.93 3.46
C ARG A 94 5.09 24.90 2.37
N ILE A 95 6.40 25.03 2.23
CA ILE A 95 7.02 25.79 1.13
C ILE A 95 7.21 24.81 -0.03
N ASP A 96 6.55 25.05 -1.16
CA ASP A 96 6.54 24.17 -2.35
C ASP A 96 6.50 22.68 -1.98
N PRO A 97 5.47 22.25 -1.22
CA PRO A 97 5.53 20.97 -0.52
C PRO A 97 5.65 19.79 -1.48
N HIS A 98 5.01 19.85 -2.64
CA HIS A 98 5.02 18.74 -3.59
C HIS A 98 6.43 18.41 -4.11
N ASP A 99 7.17 19.40 -4.60
CA ASP A 99 8.51 19.17 -5.15
C ASP A 99 9.53 18.84 -4.05
N ASN A 100 9.44 19.51 -2.90
CA ASN A 100 10.31 19.22 -1.76
C ASN A 100 10.07 17.82 -1.20
N VAL A 101 8.83 17.35 -1.14
CA VAL A 101 8.51 15.98 -0.72
C VAL A 101 9.11 14.98 -1.71
N ILE A 102 8.90 15.16 -3.03
CA ILE A 102 9.44 14.23 -4.04
C ILE A 102 10.96 14.16 -3.96
N GLN A 103 11.65 15.30 -3.82
CA GLN A 103 13.10 15.33 -3.66
C GLN A 103 13.53 14.69 -2.33
N ALA A 104 12.78 14.90 -1.24
CA ALA A 104 13.06 14.25 0.04
C ALA A 104 13.00 12.72 -0.07
N VAL A 105 11.98 12.16 -0.73
CA VAL A 105 11.88 10.71 -1.00
C VAL A 105 13.06 10.24 -1.84
N LYS A 106 13.38 10.93 -2.95
CA LYS A 106 14.52 10.57 -3.82
C LYS A 106 15.87 10.57 -3.08
N TYR A 107 16.10 11.57 -2.23
CA TYR A 107 17.33 11.63 -1.43
C TYR A 107 17.34 10.57 -0.33
N TYR A 108 16.21 10.32 0.34
CA TYR A 108 16.09 9.25 1.32
C TYR A 108 16.43 7.88 0.71
N GLU A 109 15.90 7.56 -0.48
CA GLU A 109 16.21 6.30 -1.18
C GLU A 109 17.72 6.12 -1.41
N GLN A 110 18.43 7.18 -1.83
CA GLN A 110 19.88 7.16 -2.06
C GLN A 110 20.69 7.06 -0.76
N LEU A 111 20.23 7.76 0.28
CA LEU A 111 20.83 7.75 1.62
C LEU A 111 20.70 6.36 2.26
N GLN A 112 19.51 5.75 2.16
CA GLN A 112 19.22 4.40 2.64
C GLN A 112 20.04 3.35 1.88
N SER A 113 20.05 3.42 0.54
CA SER A 113 20.79 2.49 -0.32
C SER A 113 22.30 2.60 -0.13
N GLY A 114 22.81 3.79 0.17
CA GLY A 114 24.22 4.01 0.51
C GLY A 114 24.59 3.52 1.92
N GLY A 115 23.61 3.25 2.79
CA GLY A 115 23.85 2.80 4.16
C GLY A 115 24.09 3.94 5.16
N ILE A 116 23.88 5.21 4.79
CA ILE A 116 24.27 6.36 5.63
C ILE A 116 23.61 6.32 7.02
N PHE A 117 22.36 5.86 7.11
CA PHE A 117 21.61 5.78 8.35
C PHE A 117 22.10 4.68 9.29
N LYS A 118 22.88 3.72 8.79
CA LYS A 118 23.57 2.72 9.64
C LYS A 118 24.82 3.30 10.29
N ILE A 119 25.44 4.29 9.65
CA ILE A 119 26.73 4.89 10.05
C ILE A 119 26.53 6.08 10.99
N TYR A 120 25.58 6.97 10.67
CA TYR A 120 25.34 8.21 11.39
C TYR A 120 23.99 8.16 12.13
N THR A 121 24.02 7.85 13.42
CA THR A 121 22.82 7.63 14.25
C THR A 121 21.95 8.88 14.37
N GLU A 122 22.54 10.07 14.36
CA GLU A 122 21.82 11.34 14.38
C GLU A 122 21.07 11.62 13.07
N MET A 123 21.62 11.17 11.93
CA MET A 123 20.95 11.27 10.64
C MET A 123 19.78 10.30 10.58
N LYS A 124 19.97 9.08 11.12
CA LYS A 124 18.90 8.11 11.29
C LYS A 124 17.78 8.66 12.18
N ALA A 125 18.11 9.21 13.35
CA ALA A 125 17.12 9.77 14.27
C ALA A 125 16.29 10.90 13.64
N PHE A 126 16.93 11.78 12.85
CA PHE A 126 16.20 12.79 12.08
C PHE A 126 15.23 12.15 11.08
N SER A 127 15.69 11.12 10.36
CA SER A 127 14.86 10.42 9.40
C SER A 127 13.68 9.68 10.04
N ASP A 128 13.93 8.94 11.13
CA ASP A 128 12.90 8.21 11.88
C ASP A 128 11.80 9.16 12.40
N SER A 129 12.17 10.40 12.74
CA SER A 129 11.26 11.40 13.30
C SER A 129 10.36 12.07 12.26
N TYR A 130 10.83 12.20 11.01
CA TYR A 130 10.18 13.10 10.04
C TYR A 130 9.88 12.50 8.68
N HIS A 131 10.66 11.50 8.22
CA HIS A 131 10.58 11.04 6.84
C HIS A 131 9.20 10.51 6.48
N ALA A 132 8.69 9.56 7.27
CA ALA A 132 7.40 8.91 7.00
C ALA A 132 6.26 9.92 6.85
N ASN A 133 6.21 10.94 7.71
CA ASN A 133 5.17 11.98 7.67
C ASN A 133 5.28 12.86 6.42
N VAL A 134 6.50 13.08 5.91
CA VAL A 134 6.73 13.82 4.66
C VAL A 134 6.42 12.93 3.47
N ALA A 135 6.93 11.69 3.45
CA ALA A 135 6.72 10.71 2.38
C ALA A 135 5.23 10.40 2.14
N ALA A 136 4.41 10.41 3.19
CA ALA A 136 2.96 10.27 3.14
C ALA A 136 2.25 11.29 2.20
N TRP A 137 2.90 12.41 1.88
CA TRP A 137 2.36 13.42 0.95
C TRP A 137 2.56 13.01 -0.51
N THR A 138 3.30 11.92 -0.76
CA THR A 138 3.47 11.32 -2.08
C THR A 138 2.53 10.14 -2.36
N ASP A 139 1.60 9.82 -1.46
CA ASP A 139 0.73 8.65 -1.58
C ASP A 139 -0.10 8.64 -2.88
N GLY A 140 -0.37 9.81 -3.47
CA GLY A 140 -1.03 9.93 -4.79
C GLY A 140 -0.10 10.29 -5.94
N ASN A 141 1.22 10.19 -5.77
CA ASN A 141 2.18 10.48 -6.83
C ASN A 141 2.18 9.35 -7.87
N ILE A 142 1.78 9.68 -9.09
CA ILE A 142 1.62 8.70 -10.17
C ILE A 142 2.89 7.92 -10.49
N ASN A 143 4.07 8.53 -10.38
CA ASN A 143 5.34 7.87 -10.68
C ASN A 143 5.71 6.86 -9.59
N LEU A 144 5.40 7.15 -8.33
CA LEU A 144 5.61 6.21 -7.23
C LEU A 144 4.62 5.05 -7.28
N ILE A 145 3.35 5.32 -7.64
CA ILE A 145 2.35 4.27 -7.89
C ILE A 145 2.86 3.33 -8.98
N ARG A 146 3.25 3.88 -10.15
CA ARG A 146 3.80 3.09 -11.27
C ARG A 146 5.02 2.30 -10.88
N LYS A 147 5.97 2.90 -10.14
CA LYS A 147 7.17 2.21 -9.66
C LYS A 147 6.81 1.03 -8.74
N ALA A 148 5.94 1.24 -7.76
CA ALA A 148 5.49 0.19 -6.84
C ALA A 148 4.74 -0.93 -7.57
N THR A 149 3.86 -0.57 -8.51
CA THR A 149 3.15 -1.53 -9.35
C THR A 149 4.11 -2.36 -10.20
N TRP A 150 5.09 -1.72 -10.83
CA TRP A 150 6.09 -2.41 -11.64
C TRP A 150 6.91 -3.39 -10.78
N GLU A 151 7.42 -2.94 -9.63
CA GLU A 151 8.20 -3.78 -8.71
C GLU A 151 7.37 -4.98 -8.22
N TYR A 152 6.12 -4.75 -7.81
CA TYR A 152 5.21 -5.78 -7.32
C TYR A 152 4.93 -6.89 -8.34
N PHE A 153 4.65 -6.52 -9.59
CA PHE A 153 4.39 -7.49 -10.64
C PHE A 153 5.66 -8.16 -11.14
N LYS A 154 6.80 -7.44 -11.14
CA LYS A 154 8.09 -8.01 -11.50
C LYS A 154 8.53 -9.09 -10.52
N GLU A 155 8.38 -8.85 -9.22
CA GLU A 155 8.68 -9.82 -8.16
C GLU A 155 7.86 -11.11 -8.35
N ARG A 156 6.53 -10.99 -8.51
CA ARG A 156 5.65 -12.16 -8.77
C ARG A 156 5.95 -12.88 -10.08
N HIS A 157 6.28 -12.13 -11.12
CA HIS A 157 6.71 -12.72 -12.38
C HIS A 157 7.98 -13.53 -12.19
N ASP A 158 8.97 -12.99 -11.47
CA ASP A 158 10.25 -13.65 -11.23
C ASP A 158 10.11 -14.89 -10.34
N GLU A 159 9.23 -14.84 -9.34
CA GLU A 159 8.84 -16.02 -8.55
C GLU A 159 8.25 -17.12 -9.43
N LYS A 160 7.37 -16.77 -10.37
CA LYS A 160 6.72 -17.73 -11.27
C LYS A 160 7.68 -18.32 -12.31
N ARG A 161 8.57 -17.50 -12.89
CA ARG A 161 9.48 -17.94 -13.98
C ARG A 161 10.65 -18.80 -13.48
N GLY A 162 11.07 -18.60 -12.23
CA GLY A 162 12.33 -19.16 -11.73
C GLY A 162 13.53 -18.73 -12.59
N GLU A 163 14.12 -19.68 -13.32
CA GLU A 163 15.32 -19.48 -14.14
C GLU A 163 15.03 -19.18 -15.62
N GLU A 164 13.78 -19.26 -16.06
CA GLU A 164 13.39 -19.05 -17.46
C GLU A 164 13.61 -17.61 -17.95
N GLU A 165 13.74 -17.41 -19.26
CA GLU A 165 13.86 -16.06 -19.83
C GLU A 165 12.66 -15.18 -19.47
N SER A 166 12.93 -13.91 -19.19
CA SER A 166 11.91 -12.98 -18.71
C SER A 166 11.04 -12.47 -19.87
N ASP A 167 9.77 -12.86 -19.88
CA ASP A 167 8.72 -12.35 -20.78
C ASP A 167 7.91 -11.19 -20.17
N PHE A 168 8.34 -10.68 -19.01
CA PHE A 168 7.66 -9.62 -18.28
C PHE A 168 7.42 -8.36 -19.12
N GLU A 169 6.15 -7.98 -19.23
CA GLU A 169 5.75 -6.66 -19.72
C GLU A 169 4.90 -5.95 -18.68
N CYS A 170 5.19 -4.67 -18.42
CA CYS A 170 4.35 -3.80 -17.60
C CYS A 170 4.36 -2.40 -18.19
N LYS A 171 3.27 -2.04 -18.87
CA LYS A 171 3.09 -0.75 -19.55
C LYS A 171 2.04 0.08 -18.83
N PHE A 172 2.27 1.38 -18.73
CA PHE A 172 1.37 2.29 -18.04
C PHE A 172 0.71 3.26 -19.00
N GLU A 173 -0.60 3.40 -18.86
CA GLU A 173 -1.40 4.35 -19.60
C GLU A 173 -2.12 5.31 -18.64
N LYS A 174 -2.45 6.50 -19.13
CA LYS A 174 -3.31 7.42 -18.38
C LYS A 174 -4.73 6.85 -18.41
N ARG A 175 -5.43 6.87 -17.28
CA ARG A 175 -6.87 6.53 -17.26
C ARG A 175 -7.63 7.58 -18.08
N ASP A 176 -8.51 7.13 -18.95
CA ASP A 176 -9.40 8.03 -19.69
C ASP A 176 -10.32 8.78 -18.70
N ALA A 177 -10.49 10.08 -18.92
CA ALA A 177 -11.34 10.94 -18.10
C ALA A 177 -12.82 10.52 -18.14
N VAL A 178 -13.26 9.86 -19.22
CA VAL A 178 -14.64 9.40 -19.41
C VAL A 178 -15.06 8.34 -18.38
N PHE A 179 -14.11 7.53 -17.88
CA PHE A 179 -14.42 6.49 -16.88
C PHE A 179 -14.52 7.02 -15.44
N GLY A 180 -14.52 8.34 -15.23
CA GLY A 180 -14.52 8.95 -13.91
C GLY A 180 -13.27 8.63 -13.07
N GLY A 181 -13.25 9.06 -11.80
CA GLY A 181 -12.10 8.92 -10.91
C GLY A 181 -11.15 10.12 -10.93
N ARG A 182 -10.32 10.25 -9.88
CA ARG A 182 -9.41 11.41 -9.70
C ARG A 182 -8.05 11.19 -10.38
N SER A 183 -7.28 12.27 -10.50
CA SER A 183 -6.02 12.38 -11.25
C SER A 183 -4.87 11.44 -10.85
N ALA A 184 -4.98 10.68 -9.75
CA ALA A 184 -3.91 9.81 -9.24
C ALA A 184 -4.06 8.34 -9.64
N ASN A 185 -4.85 8.02 -10.66
CA ASN A 185 -5.03 6.67 -11.16
C ASN A 185 -4.17 6.41 -12.41
N THR A 186 -3.67 5.18 -12.56
CA THR A 186 -3.00 4.72 -13.79
C THR A 186 -3.62 3.41 -14.24
N ILE A 187 -3.64 3.19 -15.55
CA ILE A 187 -3.87 1.86 -16.09
C ILE A 187 -2.52 1.17 -16.19
N ALA A 188 -2.45 -0.10 -15.76
CA ALA A 188 -1.30 -0.97 -15.90
C ALA A 188 -1.68 -2.18 -16.75
N LYS A 189 -0.98 -2.38 -17.86
CA LYS A 189 -1.11 -3.52 -18.75
C LYS A 189 0.06 -4.46 -18.47
N VAL A 190 -0.22 -5.61 -17.88
CA VAL A 190 0.78 -6.52 -17.34
C VAL A 190 0.71 -7.88 -18.01
N ARG A 191 1.85 -8.41 -18.44
CA ARG A 191 2.03 -9.83 -18.78
C ARG A 191 2.92 -10.45 -17.71
N MET A 192 2.38 -11.39 -16.95
CA MET A 192 3.16 -12.24 -16.05
C MET A 192 3.50 -13.56 -16.71
N HIS A 193 4.57 -14.19 -16.23
CA HIS A 193 5.03 -15.48 -16.73
C HIS A 193 3.93 -16.53 -16.64
N GLY A 194 3.74 -17.30 -17.73
CA GLY A 194 2.72 -18.34 -17.83
C GLY A 194 1.28 -17.84 -18.05
N GLU A 195 1.05 -16.52 -18.19
CA GLU A 195 -0.27 -15.99 -18.51
C GLU A 195 -0.48 -15.90 -20.03
N SER A 196 -1.66 -16.33 -20.49
CA SER A 196 -2.00 -16.39 -21.93
C SER A 196 -2.13 -15.03 -22.60
N GLY A 197 -2.14 -13.93 -21.84
CA GLY A 197 -2.37 -12.59 -22.36
C GLY A 197 -1.99 -11.48 -21.40
N VAL A 198 -2.24 -10.25 -21.84
CA VAL A 198 -2.01 -9.04 -21.04
C VAL A 198 -3.24 -8.77 -20.20
N VAL A 199 -3.07 -8.73 -18.88
CA VAL A 199 -4.13 -8.34 -17.95
C VAL A 199 -4.08 -6.83 -17.73
N THR A 200 -5.24 -6.19 -17.81
CA THR A 200 -5.37 -4.74 -17.59
C THR A 200 -5.85 -4.49 -16.16
N TYR A 201 -5.12 -3.64 -15.43
CA TYR A 201 -5.45 -3.22 -14.08
C TYR A 201 -5.68 -1.71 -14.04
N ASN A 202 -6.74 -1.27 -13.36
CA ASN A 202 -6.85 0.10 -12.88
C ASN A 202 -6.21 0.17 -11.49
N VAL A 203 -5.13 0.94 -11.37
CA VAL A 203 -4.38 1.11 -10.14
C VAL A 203 -4.66 2.48 -9.54
N LYS A 204 -5.12 2.48 -8.29
CA LYS A 204 -5.41 3.67 -7.51
C LYS A 204 -4.73 3.62 -6.13
N PRO A 205 -4.42 4.76 -5.51
CA PRO A 205 -4.13 4.76 -4.08
C PRO A 205 -5.36 4.31 -3.29
N HIS A 206 -5.13 3.58 -2.19
CA HIS A 206 -6.16 3.16 -1.25
C HIS A 206 -6.97 4.36 -0.76
N HIS A 207 -6.27 5.47 -0.46
CA HIS A 207 -6.92 6.72 -0.10
C HIS A 207 -6.94 7.68 -1.28
N ASN A 208 -7.92 8.58 -1.28
CA ASN A 208 -7.95 9.71 -2.21
C ASN A 208 -6.58 10.41 -2.24
N ALA A 209 -6.12 10.77 -3.44
CA ALA A 209 -4.89 11.51 -3.65
C ALA A 209 -4.73 12.63 -2.60
N PRO A 210 -3.55 12.74 -1.95
CA PRO A 210 -3.38 13.56 -0.77
C PRO A 210 -3.73 15.01 -1.08
N THR A 211 -4.86 15.46 -0.56
CA THR A 211 -5.07 16.86 -0.24
C THR A 211 -4.35 17.14 1.09
N LEU A 212 -4.18 18.41 1.44
CA LEU A 212 -3.66 18.83 2.75
C LEU A 212 -4.36 18.16 3.96
N GLN A 213 -5.58 17.62 3.77
CA GLN A 213 -6.39 16.98 4.80
C GLN A 213 -6.41 15.44 4.74
N THR A 214 -5.88 14.83 3.68
CA THR A 214 -6.02 13.39 3.42
C THR A 214 -4.69 12.66 3.24
N ALA A 215 -3.56 13.38 3.20
CA ALA A 215 -2.23 12.80 3.24
C ALA A 215 -2.00 11.97 4.52
N GLY A 216 -1.32 10.84 4.38
CA GLY A 216 -0.93 10.01 5.53
C GLY A 216 -2.07 9.24 6.18
N ARG A 217 -3.15 8.95 5.44
CA ARG A 217 -4.17 8.03 5.95
C ARG A 217 -3.66 6.60 5.86
N GLU A 218 -3.69 5.92 6.99
CA GLU A 218 -3.31 4.51 7.10
C GLU A 218 -4.36 3.64 6.41
N PRO A 219 -4.00 2.56 5.70
CA PRO A 219 -4.94 1.61 5.12
C PRO A 219 -5.90 1.05 6.16
N ASP A 220 -7.13 0.79 5.73
CA ASP A 220 -8.17 0.22 6.57
C ASP A 220 -8.19 -1.30 6.39
N ILE A 221 -7.87 -2.05 7.44
CA ILE A 221 -7.80 -3.52 7.38
C ILE A 221 -9.14 -4.15 6.94
N PHE A 222 -10.27 -3.48 7.20
CA PHE A 222 -11.59 -3.96 6.77
C PHE A 222 -11.83 -3.74 5.28
N GLU A 223 -11.39 -2.61 4.74
CA GLU A 223 -11.43 -2.38 3.30
C GLU A 223 -10.56 -3.41 2.58
N LEU A 224 -9.36 -3.67 3.12
CA LEU A 224 -8.44 -4.67 2.57
C LEU A 224 -9.03 -6.08 2.57
N LEU A 225 -9.80 -6.48 3.59
CA LEU A 225 -10.53 -7.77 3.61
C LEU A 225 -11.68 -7.81 2.59
N GLN A 226 -12.39 -6.69 2.42
CA GLN A 226 -13.55 -6.63 1.54
C GLN A 226 -13.18 -6.85 0.07
N TYR A 227 -12.01 -6.43 -0.40
CA TYR A 227 -11.57 -6.69 -1.77
C TYR A 227 -11.59 -8.19 -2.18
N PRO A 228 -10.85 -9.10 -1.52
CA PRO A 228 -10.90 -10.53 -1.84
C PRO A 228 -12.27 -11.16 -1.55
N LEU A 229 -12.97 -10.74 -0.48
CA LEU A 229 -14.31 -11.25 -0.16
C LEU A 229 -15.33 -10.94 -1.26
N LEU A 230 -15.39 -9.68 -1.70
CA LEU A 230 -16.32 -9.25 -2.74
C LEU A 230 -16.01 -9.90 -4.09
N HIS A 231 -14.74 -10.20 -4.36
CA HIS A 231 -14.34 -10.98 -5.53
C HIS A 231 -14.86 -12.42 -5.46
N LYS A 232 -14.67 -13.11 -4.32
CA LYS A 232 -15.10 -14.51 -4.14
C LYS A 232 -16.61 -14.70 -4.25
N ILE A 233 -17.41 -13.73 -3.77
CA ILE A 233 -18.87 -13.77 -3.91
C ILE A 233 -19.37 -13.26 -5.28
N GLY A 234 -18.45 -12.88 -6.17
CA GLY A 234 -18.75 -12.49 -7.55
C GLY A 234 -19.35 -11.10 -7.74
N VAL A 235 -19.12 -10.17 -6.80
CA VAL A 235 -19.67 -8.80 -6.88
C VAL A 235 -18.62 -7.72 -7.18
N CYS A 236 -17.33 -8.04 -7.10
CA CYS A 236 -16.24 -7.13 -7.42
C CYS A 236 -15.22 -7.83 -8.35
N PRO A 237 -14.60 -7.13 -9.31
CA PRO A 237 -13.47 -7.69 -10.04
C PRO A 237 -12.33 -8.03 -9.08
N LYS A 238 -11.45 -8.94 -9.51
CA LYS A 238 -10.27 -9.31 -8.73
C LYS A 238 -9.44 -8.05 -8.43
N ALA A 239 -9.08 -7.85 -7.17
CA ALA A 239 -8.24 -6.75 -6.75
C ALA A 239 -6.96 -7.27 -6.08
N LEU A 240 -5.86 -6.57 -6.33
CA LEU A 240 -4.55 -6.83 -5.75
C LEU A 240 -4.16 -5.64 -4.88
N ILE A 241 -3.71 -5.93 -3.66
CA ILE A 241 -3.17 -4.93 -2.75
C ILE A 241 -1.67 -4.84 -3.02
N ILE A 242 -1.23 -3.66 -3.47
CA ILE A 242 0.14 -3.37 -3.84
C ILE A 242 0.78 -2.52 -2.72
N PRO A 243 1.82 -3.03 -2.04
CA PRO A 243 2.56 -2.27 -1.05
C PRO A 243 3.36 -1.15 -1.73
N PRO A 244 3.78 -0.12 -0.98
CA PRO A 244 4.70 0.87 -1.54
C PRO A 244 6.07 0.24 -1.77
N THR A 245 6.87 0.88 -2.63
CA THR A 245 8.28 0.52 -2.79
C THR A 245 8.94 0.55 -1.41
N ALA A 246 9.71 -0.48 -1.05
CA ALA A 246 10.34 -0.59 0.27
C ALA A 246 11.24 0.60 0.62
N ARG A 247 11.67 1.37 -0.39
CA ARG A 247 12.56 2.52 -0.26
C ARG A 247 11.84 3.87 -0.14
N ALA A 248 10.52 3.91 -0.35
CA ALA A 248 9.76 5.15 -0.22
C ALA A 248 9.76 5.68 1.24
N GLY A 249 9.86 4.77 2.22
CA GLY A 249 9.90 5.11 3.65
C GLY A 249 8.60 5.74 4.18
N THR A 250 7.52 5.60 3.43
CA THR A 250 6.14 5.93 3.86
C THR A 250 5.60 4.85 4.78
N ARG A 251 4.67 5.23 5.66
CA ARG A 251 3.97 4.32 6.60
C ARG A 251 2.49 4.12 6.27
N THR A 252 2.00 4.75 5.19
CA THR A 252 0.57 4.96 4.95
C THR A 252 0.15 4.62 3.53
N SER A 253 1.07 4.65 2.56
CA SER A 253 0.71 4.38 1.17
C SER A 253 0.44 2.90 0.97
N THR A 254 -0.71 2.60 0.40
CA THR A 254 -1.07 1.29 -0.16
C THR A 254 -1.84 1.56 -1.45
N TYR A 255 -1.64 0.73 -2.47
CA TYR A 255 -2.33 0.88 -3.75
C TYR A 255 -3.21 -0.33 -4.03
N ILE A 256 -4.33 -0.10 -4.70
CA ILE A 256 -5.29 -1.13 -5.10
C ILE A 256 -5.27 -1.23 -6.61
N ALA A 257 -4.94 -2.41 -7.13
CA ALA A 257 -4.99 -2.75 -8.55
C ALA A 257 -6.17 -3.66 -8.82
N THR A 258 -7.24 -3.11 -9.38
CA THR A 258 -8.45 -3.86 -9.74
C THR A 258 -8.37 -4.27 -11.20
N VAL A 259 -8.63 -5.55 -11.50
CA VAL A 259 -8.75 -6.04 -12.87
C VAL A 259 -9.85 -5.26 -13.58
N TRP A 260 -9.52 -4.71 -14.74
CA TRP A 260 -10.46 -3.96 -15.55
C TRP A 260 -11.32 -4.93 -16.37
N ASP A 261 -12.62 -4.94 -16.10
CA ASP A 261 -13.62 -5.73 -16.82
C ASP A 261 -14.49 -4.82 -17.69
N GLY A 262 -14.57 -5.14 -18.99
CA GLY A 262 -15.29 -4.35 -19.99
C GLY A 262 -16.80 -4.48 -19.92
N ASP A 263 -17.33 -5.48 -19.21
CA ASP A 263 -18.77 -5.76 -19.16
C ASP A 263 -19.51 -4.99 -18.05
N LEU A 264 -18.85 -4.09 -17.34
CA LEU A 264 -19.46 -3.32 -16.27
C LEU A 264 -20.47 -2.28 -16.80
N GLN A 265 -21.71 -2.35 -16.34
CA GLN A 265 -22.73 -1.31 -16.53
C GLN A 265 -23.08 -0.64 -15.20
N LEU A 266 -22.74 0.64 -15.02
CA LEU A 266 -23.05 1.39 -13.79
C LEU A 266 -24.55 1.69 -13.66
N LEU A 267 -25.05 1.69 -12.42
CA LEU A 267 -26.46 1.99 -12.14
C LEU A 267 -26.89 3.38 -12.59
N GLN A 268 -25.97 4.36 -12.65
CA GLN A 268 -26.27 5.70 -13.15
C GLN A 268 -26.66 5.71 -14.65
N ASP A 269 -26.19 4.71 -15.40
CA ASP A 269 -26.37 4.59 -16.85
C ASP A 269 -27.50 3.59 -17.18
N ILE A 270 -28.01 2.87 -16.17
CA ILE A 270 -29.16 1.99 -16.29
C ILE A 270 -30.44 2.84 -16.18
N ARG A 271 -31.36 2.69 -17.13
CA ARG A 271 -32.67 3.37 -17.04
C ARG A 271 -33.39 2.84 -15.79
N ASN A 272 -34.02 3.72 -15.02
CA ASN A 272 -34.66 3.35 -13.74
C ASN A 272 -35.59 2.13 -13.82
N ARG A 273 -36.25 1.89 -14.97
CA ARG A 273 -37.13 0.73 -15.21
C ARG A 273 -36.39 -0.61 -15.32
N ASP A 274 -35.10 -0.59 -15.65
CA ASP A 274 -34.26 -1.77 -15.85
C ASP A 274 -33.50 -2.17 -14.56
N LEU A 275 -33.64 -1.37 -13.47
CA LEU A 275 -33.12 -1.71 -12.15
C LEU A 275 -34.08 -2.66 -11.44
N THR A 276 -33.58 -3.83 -11.04
CA THR A 276 -34.39 -4.91 -10.46
C THR A 276 -34.27 -5.00 -8.94
N ALA A 277 -35.23 -5.70 -8.31
CA ALA A 277 -35.19 -5.95 -6.87
C ALA A 277 -33.99 -6.83 -6.47
N GLU A 278 -33.55 -7.74 -7.33
CA GLU A 278 -32.38 -8.59 -7.08
C GLU A 278 -31.10 -7.80 -6.86
N ILE A 279 -30.84 -6.79 -7.69
CA ILE A 279 -29.67 -5.90 -7.50
C ILE A 279 -29.83 -5.11 -6.20
N MET A 280 -31.03 -4.61 -5.92
CA MET A 280 -31.30 -3.83 -4.71
C MET A 280 -31.15 -4.65 -3.42
N VAL A 281 -31.64 -5.89 -3.41
CA VAL A 281 -31.50 -6.83 -2.30
C VAL A 281 -30.03 -7.15 -2.05
N GLN A 282 -29.25 -7.44 -3.10
CA GLN A 282 -27.80 -7.65 -2.96
C GLN A 282 -27.11 -6.43 -2.33
N LEU A 283 -27.43 -5.20 -2.75
CA LEU A 283 -26.90 -3.97 -2.15
C LEU A 283 -27.25 -3.85 -0.67
N VAL A 284 -28.49 -4.18 -0.30
CA VAL A 284 -28.91 -4.20 1.11
C VAL A 284 -28.15 -5.27 1.89
N MET A 285 -27.97 -6.47 1.32
CA MET A 285 -27.19 -7.55 1.95
C MET A 285 -25.74 -7.11 2.20
N LEU A 286 -25.07 -6.48 1.22
CA LEU A 286 -23.72 -5.95 1.42
C LEU A 286 -23.68 -4.87 2.51
N ARG A 287 -24.71 -4.01 2.58
CA ARG A 287 -24.83 -2.96 3.59
C ARG A 287 -25.00 -3.52 5.00
N VAL A 288 -25.88 -4.50 5.16
CA VAL A 288 -26.32 -5.07 6.45
C VAL A 288 -25.34 -6.13 6.95
N LEU A 289 -24.95 -7.07 6.08
CA LEU A 289 -24.11 -8.20 6.47
C LEU A 289 -22.64 -7.81 6.50
N LEU A 290 -22.15 -7.11 5.48
CA LEU A 290 -20.72 -6.80 5.33
C LEU A 290 -20.34 -5.40 5.78
N PHE A 291 -21.30 -4.65 6.32
CA PHE A 291 -21.08 -3.28 6.80
C PHE A 291 -20.49 -2.35 5.73
N ILE A 292 -20.84 -2.54 4.46
CA ILE A 292 -20.32 -1.71 3.37
C ILE A 292 -21.12 -0.42 3.25
N THR A 293 -20.46 0.69 2.96
CA THR A 293 -21.04 2.01 2.68
C THR A 293 -20.63 2.49 1.29
N ASP A 294 -21.14 3.66 0.91
CA ASP A 294 -20.89 4.29 -0.40
C ASP A 294 -21.41 3.48 -1.60
N LEU A 295 -22.42 2.63 -1.34
CA LEU A 295 -23.11 1.80 -2.31
C LEU A 295 -24.12 2.61 -3.12
N HIS A 296 -23.63 3.49 -4.01
CA HIS A 296 -24.46 4.41 -4.78
C HIS A 296 -24.31 4.24 -6.30
N LYS A 297 -25.15 4.92 -7.07
CA LYS A 297 -25.29 4.68 -8.52
C LYS A 297 -24.01 4.83 -9.37
N GLN A 298 -23.01 5.58 -8.89
CA GLN A 298 -21.72 5.73 -9.56
C GLN A 298 -20.67 4.69 -9.17
N ASN A 299 -20.91 3.95 -8.08
CA ASN A 299 -19.97 2.97 -7.52
C ASN A 299 -20.49 1.53 -7.68
N CYS A 300 -21.77 1.38 -8.01
CA CYS A 300 -22.43 0.10 -8.18
C CYS A 300 -23.03 0.00 -9.58
N GLY A 301 -23.23 -1.23 -10.03
CA GLY A 301 -23.71 -1.58 -11.36
C GLY A 301 -24.13 -3.04 -11.44
N ARG A 302 -24.08 -3.58 -12.65
CA ARG A 302 -24.21 -5.02 -12.92
C ARG A 302 -23.18 -5.45 -13.96
N PHE A 303 -22.85 -6.74 -13.96
CA PHE A 303 -22.01 -7.33 -14.99
C PHE A 303 -22.87 -7.75 -16.20
N GLY A 304 -22.57 -7.18 -17.36
CA GLY A 304 -23.25 -7.41 -18.62
C GLY A 304 -24.76 -7.26 -18.51
N THR A 305 -25.48 -8.24 -19.03
CA THR A 305 -26.95 -8.32 -18.96
C THR A 305 -27.47 -9.13 -17.76
N THR A 306 -26.60 -9.49 -16.81
CA THR A 306 -26.97 -10.33 -15.66
C THR A 306 -27.58 -9.54 -14.51
N ASN A 307 -28.24 -10.22 -13.56
CA ASN A 307 -28.66 -9.64 -12.28
C ASN A 307 -27.60 -9.82 -11.18
N ASN A 308 -26.33 -10.00 -11.55
CA ASN A 308 -25.24 -10.02 -10.58
C ASN A 308 -24.80 -8.58 -10.31
N LEU A 309 -24.83 -8.19 -9.04
CA LEU A 309 -24.36 -6.89 -8.60
C LEU A 309 -22.87 -6.73 -8.96
N ALA A 310 -22.50 -5.56 -9.45
CA ALA A 310 -21.11 -5.14 -9.60
C ALA A 310 -20.82 -3.95 -8.68
N VAL A 311 -19.71 -3.97 -7.96
CA VAL A 311 -19.23 -2.89 -7.09
C VAL A 311 -17.81 -2.52 -7.53
N ILE A 312 -17.59 -1.25 -7.88
CA ILE A 312 -16.29 -0.73 -8.30
C ILE A 312 -15.58 0.11 -7.25
N ASP A 313 -16.34 0.64 -6.29
CA ASP A 313 -15.80 1.39 -5.17
C ASP A 313 -16.73 1.29 -3.97
N PHE A 314 -16.17 1.39 -2.78
CA PHE A 314 -16.90 1.26 -1.54
C PHE A 314 -16.09 1.83 -0.37
N ALA A 315 -16.73 1.93 0.79
CA ALA A 315 -16.02 2.20 2.04
C ALA A 315 -16.58 1.32 3.17
N PRO A 316 -15.74 0.79 4.08
CA PRO A 316 -16.25 0.12 5.27
C PRO A 316 -16.96 1.10 6.19
N ASN A 317 -18.09 0.69 6.78
CA ASN A 317 -18.82 1.49 7.76
C ASN A 317 -17.92 1.83 8.96
N LYS A 318 -18.22 2.94 9.63
CA LYS A 318 -17.53 3.36 10.85
C LYS A 318 -17.88 2.51 12.07
N GLN A 319 -19.06 1.90 12.04
CA GLN A 319 -19.62 1.10 13.13
C GLN A 319 -20.15 -0.22 12.58
N TYR A 320 -19.92 -1.29 13.34
CA TYR A 320 -20.37 -2.64 13.01
C TYR A 320 -21.43 -3.05 14.02
N VAL A 321 -22.65 -3.29 13.52
CA VAL A 321 -23.81 -3.56 14.38
C VAL A 321 -24.26 -5.00 14.17
N VAL A 322 -24.35 -5.76 15.26
CA VAL A 322 -25.03 -7.06 15.21
C VAL A 322 -26.53 -6.80 15.23
N HIS A 323 -27.24 -7.32 14.24
CA HIS A 323 -28.67 -7.11 14.07
C HIS A 323 -29.44 -8.31 14.64
N ASP A 324 -29.96 -8.19 15.86
CA ASP A 324 -30.78 -9.24 16.47
C ASP A 324 -32.08 -9.48 15.67
N LYS A 325 -32.70 -8.39 15.18
CA LYS A 325 -33.84 -8.42 14.25
C LYS A 325 -33.37 -8.17 12.82
N ILE A 326 -32.52 -9.05 12.31
CA ILE A 326 -31.87 -8.86 11.00
C ILE A 326 -32.85 -8.73 9.83
N GLU A 327 -34.00 -9.37 9.92
CA GLU A 327 -35.09 -9.23 8.95
C GLU A 327 -35.62 -7.79 8.85
N ASN A 328 -35.70 -7.05 9.97
CA ASN A 328 -36.04 -5.62 9.95
C ASN A 328 -34.93 -4.83 9.27
N ALA A 329 -33.66 -5.15 9.58
CA ALA A 329 -32.51 -4.48 8.96
C ALA A 329 -32.51 -4.68 7.43
N MET A 330 -32.80 -5.90 6.96
CA MET A 330 -32.95 -6.23 5.55
C MET A 330 -34.11 -5.50 4.84
N TRP A 331 -35.12 -5.09 5.59
CA TRP A 331 -36.32 -4.42 5.07
C TRP A 331 -36.25 -2.89 5.14
N GLU A 332 -35.58 -2.35 6.16
CA GLU A 332 -35.63 -0.94 6.53
C GLU A 332 -34.35 -0.17 6.16
N ILE A 333 -33.20 -0.85 6.06
CA ILE A 333 -31.93 -0.19 5.79
C ILE A 333 -31.78 0.05 4.29
N CYS A 334 -31.86 1.33 3.89
CA CYS A 334 -31.51 1.77 2.55
C CYS A 334 -30.00 1.61 2.31
N PRO A 335 -29.56 1.03 1.18
CA PRO A 335 -28.13 0.79 0.91
C PRO A 335 -27.34 2.10 0.82
N HIS A 336 -27.95 3.16 0.28
CA HIS A 336 -27.37 4.50 0.27
C HIS A 336 -28.43 5.58 0.02
N LYS A 337 -28.28 6.76 0.64
CA LYS A 337 -29.24 7.88 0.50
C LYS A 337 -29.53 8.31 -0.95
N ARG A 338 -28.56 8.17 -1.85
CA ARG A 338 -28.70 8.50 -3.30
C ARG A 338 -29.51 7.45 -4.09
N LEU A 339 -29.87 6.33 -3.46
CA LEU A 339 -30.71 5.28 -4.04
C LEU A 339 -32.08 5.20 -3.34
N LYS A 340 -32.41 6.16 -2.45
CA LYS A 340 -33.60 6.08 -1.59
C LYS A 340 -34.88 5.89 -2.39
N ASP A 341 -35.09 6.69 -3.43
CA ASP A 341 -36.31 6.65 -4.23
C ASP A 341 -36.43 5.34 -5.02
N GLN A 342 -35.33 4.86 -5.60
CA GLN A 342 -35.30 3.57 -6.30
C GLN A 342 -35.54 2.39 -5.35
N TRP A 343 -34.89 2.41 -4.19
CA TRP A 343 -35.02 1.40 -3.15
C TRP A 343 -36.45 1.33 -2.65
N GLN A 344 -37.04 2.48 -2.31
CA GLN A 344 -38.41 2.55 -1.80
C GLN A 344 -39.41 2.06 -2.86
N ARG A 345 -39.29 2.52 -4.11
CA ARG A 345 -40.15 2.05 -5.21
C ARG A 345 -40.11 0.54 -5.40
N LEU A 346 -38.91 -0.07 -5.42
CA LEU A 346 -38.76 -1.52 -5.59
C LEU A 346 -39.26 -2.28 -4.37
N ARG A 347 -38.97 -1.77 -3.17
CA ARG A 347 -39.44 -2.38 -1.93
C ARG A 347 -40.97 -2.36 -1.85
N ASP A 348 -41.63 -1.26 -2.23
CA ASP A 348 -43.09 -1.13 -2.19
C ASP A 348 -43.81 -2.01 -3.23
N GLN A 349 -43.07 -2.56 -4.21
CA GLN A 349 -43.58 -3.53 -5.20
C GLN A 349 -43.48 -4.99 -4.74
N HIS A 350 -42.80 -5.25 -3.62
CA HIS A 350 -42.61 -6.58 -3.07
C HIS A 350 -43.14 -6.64 -1.64
N ASP A 351 -43.63 -7.79 -1.21
CA ASP A 351 -43.81 -8.04 0.22
C ASP A 351 -42.48 -8.48 0.86
N ARG A 352 -42.46 -8.52 2.19
CA ARG A 352 -41.27 -8.88 2.96
C ARG A 352 -40.79 -10.31 2.71
N ASN A 353 -41.69 -11.27 2.50
CA ASN A 353 -41.33 -12.65 2.21
C ASN A 353 -40.70 -12.77 0.82
N SER A 354 -41.28 -12.11 -0.17
CA SER A 354 -40.72 -12.05 -1.53
C SER A 354 -39.30 -11.46 -1.53
N TRP A 355 -39.06 -10.40 -0.75
CA TRP A 355 -37.73 -9.79 -0.59
C TRP A 355 -36.71 -10.74 0.08
N LEU A 356 -37.14 -11.46 1.12
CA LEU A 356 -36.30 -12.46 1.79
C LEU A 356 -36.06 -13.70 0.92
N LYS A 357 -37.01 -14.10 0.05
CA LYS A 357 -36.81 -15.17 -0.94
C LYS A 357 -35.73 -14.80 -1.95
N ILE A 358 -35.70 -13.56 -2.42
CA ILE A 358 -34.59 -13.05 -3.25
C ILE A 358 -33.27 -13.09 -2.47
N ALA A 359 -33.28 -12.63 -1.21
CA ALA A 359 -32.08 -12.64 -0.37
C ALA A 359 -31.54 -14.06 -0.16
N LYS A 360 -32.42 -15.06 -0.02
CA LYS A 360 -32.06 -16.47 0.13
C LYS A 360 -31.21 -16.99 -1.03
N VAL A 361 -31.62 -16.70 -2.27
CA VAL A 361 -30.89 -17.12 -3.48
C VAL A 361 -29.45 -16.63 -3.45
N TYR A 362 -29.24 -15.34 -3.11
CA TYR A 362 -27.89 -14.77 -3.07
C TYR A 362 -27.11 -15.18 -1.81
N PHE A 363 -27.79 -15.38 -0.68
CA PHE A 363 -27.17 -15.87 0.54
C PHE A 363 -26.55 -17.26 0.34
N GLU A 364 -27.29 -18.17 -0.30
CA GLU A 364 -26.84 -19.51 -0.64
C GLU A 364 -25.72 -19.46 -1.69
N LYS A 365 -25.90 -18.66 -2.76
CA LYS A 365 -24.89 -18.48 -3.81
C LYS A 365 -23.56 -17.93 -3.29
N TRP A 366 -23.60 -16.99 -2.35
CA TRP A 366 -22.40 -16.30 -1.89
C TRP A 366 -21.57 -17.12 -0.91
N GLU A 367 -22.09 -18.21 -0.33
CA GLU A 367 -21.40 -19.04 0.65
C GLU A 367 -20.63 -18.19 1.69
N LEU A 368 -21.25 -17.10 2.19
CA LEU A 368 -20.52 -15.99 2.85
C LEU A 368 -19.59 -16.45 3.97
N ALA A 369 -20.03 -17.41 4.80
CA ALA A 369 -19.22 -17.89 5.92
C ALA A 369 -17.89 -18.50 5.44
N LYS A 370 -17.92 -19.35 4.41
CA LYS A 370 -16.74 -19.95 3.80
C LYS A 370 -15.86 -18.88 3.14
N ASN A 371 -16.46 -18.01 2.35
CA ASN A 371 -15.72 -16.98 1.61
C ASN A 371 -15.10 -15.90 2.51
N VAL A 372 -15.65 -15.64 3.69
CA VAL A 372 -15.02 -14.79 4.72
C VAL A 372 -13.70 -15.41 5.21
N GLU A 373 -13.69 -16.71 5.51
CA GLU A 373 -12.47 -17.40 5.97
C GLU A 373 -11.41 -17.46 4.87
N GLU A 374 -11.80 -17.79 3.64
CA GLU A 374 -10.86 -17.78 2.52
C GLU A 374 -10.30 -16.38 2.25
N ALA A 375 -11.15 -15.33 2.30
CA ALA A 375 -10.69 -13.95 2.11
C ALA A 375 -9.73 -13.51 3.22
N ARG A 376 -9.93 -13.98 4.45
CA ARG A 376 -9.00 -13.77 5.56
C ARG A 376 -7.66 -14.46 5.29
N MET A 377 -7.67 -15.70 4.82
CA MET A 377 -6.44 -16.42 4.46
C MET A 377 -5.69 -15.71 3.33
N ASP A 378 -6.39 -15.20 2.32
CA ASP A 378 -5.79 -14.43 1.21
C ASP A 378 -5.17 -13.10 1.69
N LEU A 379 -5.75 -12.47 2.72
CA LEU A 379 -5.27 -11.21 3.28
C LEU A 379 -4.06 -11.38 4.20
N GLU A 380 -3.91 -12.51 4.89
CA GLU A 380 -2.90 -12.68 5.94
C GLU A 380 -1.46 -12.44 5.44
N PRO A 381 -1.00 -13.02 4.31
CA PRO A 381 0.35 -12.74 3.79
C PRO A 381 0.56 -11.27 3.43
N ILE A 382 -0.48 -10.61 2.91
CA ILE A 382 -0.44 -9.19 2.54
C ILE A 382 -0.32 -8.32 3.79
N LYS A 383 -1.10 -8.64 4.83
CA LYS A 383 -1.05 -7.94 6.11
C LYS A 383 0.33 -8.05 6.75
N GLU A 384 0.96 -9.22 6.70
CA GLU A 384 2.31 -9.42 7.24
C GLU A 384 3.39 -8.72 6.41
N ASP A 385 3.30 -8.70 5.07
CA ASP A 385 4.21 -7.90 4.21
C ASP A 385 4.09 -6.40 4.51
N LEU A 386 2.87 -5.87 4.64
CA LEU A 386 2.63 -4.49 5.01
C LEU A 386 3.23 -4.14 6.40
N LYS A 387 3.06 -5.03 7.40
CA LYS A 387 3.71 -4.86 8.72
C LYS A 387 5.23 -4.89 8.61
N GLY A 388 5.80 -5.82 7.84
CA GLY A 388 7.23 -5.93 7.60
C GLY A 388 7.84 -4.67 6.98
N ARG A 389 7.02 -3.88 6.26
CA ARG A 389 7.36 -2.58 5.67
C ARG A 389 7.07 -1.38 6.58
N ASP A 390 6.71 -1.61 7.84
CA ASP A 390 6.31 -0.57 8.81
C ASP A 390 5.08 0.24 8.35
N ILE A 391 4.21 -0.37 7.53
CA ILE A 391 2.91 0.22 7.17
C ILE A 391 1.96 0.06 8.35
N ARG A 392 1.35 1.18 8.75
CA ARG A 392 0.38 1.23 9.84
C ARG A 392 -1.03 1.01 9.30
N PHE A 393 -1.95 0.66 10.18
CA PHE A 393 -3.35 0.42 9.84
C PHE A 393 -4.24 1.34 10.66
N LEU A 394 -5.29 1.86 10.02
CA LEU A 394 -6.25 2.76 10.63
C LEU A 394 -6.84 2.15 11.91
N PRO A 395 -6.64 2.76 13.09
CA PRO A 395 -7.25 2.30 14.33
C PRO A 395 -8.76 2.51 14.33
N ARG A 396 -9.52 1.50 14.73
CA ARG A 396 -10.98 1.53 14.88
C ARG A 396 -11.40 0.97 16.23
N GLU A 397 -12.53 1.48 16.75
CA GLU A 397 -13.12 1.05 18.03
C GLU A 397 -12.12 1.01 19.22
N LYS A 398 -11.18 1.96 19.28
CA LYS A 398 -10.10 2.06 20.29
C LYS A 398 -9.04 0.94 20.23
N MET A 399 -9.06 0.10 19.20
CA MET A 399 -8.04 -0.91 18.96
C MET A 399 -6.94 -0.38 18.03
N ASN A 400 -5.68 -0.50 18.44
CA ASN A 400 -4.52 0.00 17.68
C ASN A 400 -3.85 -1.06 16.80
N SER A 401 -4.16 -2.34 17.01
CA SER A 401 -3.58 -3.46 16.25
C SER A 401 -4.56 -3.95 15.18
N PRO A 402 -4.14 -4.22 13.93
CA PRO A 402 -5.04 -4.70 12.88
C PRO A 402 -5.59 -6.10 13.14
N THR A 403 -4.88 -6.96 13.90
CA THR A 403 -5.32 -8.34 14.13
C THR A 403 -6.57 -8.43 15.02
N PRO A 404 -6.61 -7.85 16.24
CA PRO A 404 -7.82 -7.86 17.07
C PRO A 404 -9.00 -7.13 16.41
N GLN A 405 -8.72 -6.05 15.66
CA GLN A 405 -9.73 -5.35 14.87
C GLN A 405 -10.40 -6.29 13.87
N LEU A 406 -9.61 -7.03 13.11
CA LEU A 406 -10.08 -7.98 12.10
C LEU A 406 -10.89 -9.12 12.74
N GLU A 407 -10.43 -9.66 13.86
CA GLU A 407 -11.11 -10.74 14.59
C GLU A 407 -12.49 -10.31 15.11
N ASP A 408 -12.58 -9.12 15.73
CA ASP A 408 -13.84 -8.56 16.22
C ASP A 408 -14.81 -8.28 15.05
N TYR A 409 -14.30 -7.70 13.96
CA TYR A 409 -15.09 -7.47 12.76
C TYR A 409 -15.65 -8.78 12.17
N ILE A 410 -14.80 -9.80 12.00
CA ILE A 410 -15.21 -11.12 11.49
C ILE A 410 -16.22 -11.79 12.43
N ALA A 411 -16.05 -11.70 13.75
CA ALA A 411 -17.01 -12.24 14.71
C ALA A 411 -18.39 -11.58 14.56
N LYS A 412 -18.45 -10.26 14.36
CA LYS A 412 -19.71 -9.53 14.10
C LYS A 412 -20.32 -9.89 12.75
N LEU A 413 -19.51 -10.07 11.70
CA LEU A 413 -19.96 -10.59 10.39
C LEU A 413 -20.64 -11.95 10.55
N TYR A 414 -19.98 -12.91 11.22
CA TYR A 414 -20.52 -14.26 11.41
C TYR A 414 -21.83 -14.26 12.18
N ARG A 415 -21.98 -13.39 13.19
CA ARG A 415 -23.26 -13.24 13.91
C ARG A 415 -24.38 -12.77 12.99
N ASN A 416 -24.15 -11.77 12.14
CA ASN A 416 -25.16 -11.32 11.18
C ASN A 416 -25.47 -12.39 10.12
N ILE A 417 -24.45 -13.10 9.61
CA ILE A 417 -24.64 -14.22 8.68
C ILE A 417 -25.52 -15.31 9.32
N HIS A 418 -25.25 -15.66 10.58
CA HIS A 418 -26.00 -16.66 11.32
C HIS A 418 -27.45 -16.21 11.58
N ASN A 419 -27.65 -14.97 12.04
CA ASN A 419 -28.99 -14.42 12.27
C ASN A 419 -29.82 -14.44 10.97
N LEU A 420 -29.22 -14.09 9.83
CA LEU A 420 -29.93 -14.12 8.56
C LEU A 420 -30.25 -15.55 8.15
N LYS A 421 -29.32 -16.50 8.33
CA LYS A 421 -29.57 -17.92 8.05
C LYS A 421 -30.82 -18.44 8.77
N ILE A 422 -30.96 -18.16 10.07
CA ILE A 422 -32.14 -18.55 10.87
C ILE A 422 -33.44 -18.01 10.24
N VAL A 423 -33.45 -16.73 9.86
CA VAL A 423 -34.61 -16.11 9.21
C VAL A 423 -34.93 -16.81 7.88
N LEU A 424 -33.92 -17.05 7.04
CA LEU A 424 -34.11 -17.63 5.70
C LEU A 424 -34.53 -19.11 5.72
N GLU A 425 -34.12 -19.86 6.75
CA GLU A 425 -34.54 -21.25 7.00
C GLU A 425 -36.00 -21.33 7.49
N SER A 426 -36.52 -20.26 8.10
CA SER A 426 -37.92 -20.18 8.55
C SER A 426 -38.91 -19.79 7.46
N LEU A 427 -38.44 -19.44 6.27
CA LEU A 427 -39.32 -19.03 5.17
C LEU A 427 -40.16 -20.22 4.67
N PRO A 428 -41.47 -20.03 4.41
CA PRO A 428 -42.28 -21.05 3.77
C PRO A 428 -41.75 -21.34 2.37
N ASN A 429 -41.54 -22.63 2.08
CA ASN A 429 -41.11 -23.13 0.78
C ASN A 429 -41.97 -22.54 -0.35
#